data_AF-A0A9D6NJ25-F1
#
_entry.id   AF-A0A9D6NJ25-F1
#
_cell.length_a   1.000
_cell.length_b   1.000
_cell.length_c   1.000
_cell.angle_alpha   90.00
_cell.angle_beta   90.00
_cell.angle_gamma   90.00
#
_symmetry.space_group_name_H-M   'P 1'
#
loop_
_entity.id
_entity.type
_entity.pdbx_description
1 polymer ?
#
loop_
_entity_poly.entity_id
_entity_poly.type
_entity_poly.pdbx_seq_one_letter_code
_entity_poly.pdbx_strand_id
1 'polypeptide(L)'
;LETAAEHWITSSPPAYCHTSDRTFIQQILPDFDQETRDFFRWQVSYGQDKLRAIVEQKLNIEFGSILGLEPLERGVSGRIVRLHIIGEKASVVVGKELEIRRALSRTHLYSSAFVVRTEGRGTVPERFRLMGAGWGHGVGLCQIGAAVMARQGKSYRAILAHYYRGSSLQALYAGSQHLHDERCVSP
;
A
#
# COMPACT_ATOMS: atom_id res chain seq x y z
N LEU A 1 2.93 -17.54 4.90
CA LEU A 1 2.80 -16.06 4.81
C LEU A 1 2.33 -15.64 3.42
N GLU A 2 2.94 -16.14 2.34
CA GLU A 2 2.56 -15.79 0.96
C GLU A 2 1.08 -16.03 0.65
N THR A 3 0.56 -17.25 0.87
CA THR A 3 -0.84 -17.60 0.59
C THR A 3 -1.84 -16.74 1.38
N ALA A 4 -1.52 -16.38 2.61
CA ALA A 4 -2.38 -15.52 3.44
C ALA A 4 -2.37 -14.07 2.94
N ALA A 5 -1.20 -13.56 2.55
CA ALA A 5 -1.07 -12.24 1.95
C ALA A 5 -1.79 -12.17 0.60
N GLU A 6 -1.60 -13.17 -0.25
CA GLU A 6 -2.30 -13.31 -1.53
C GLU A 6 -3.82 -13.34 -1.31
N HIS A 7 -4.33 -14.22 -0.44
CA HIS A 7 -5.76 -14.25 -0.14
C HIS A 7 -6.28 -12.90 0.34
N TRP A 8 -5.57 -12.21 1.25
CA TRP A 8 -5.97 -10.89 1.72
C TRP A 8 -5.97 -9.86 0.58
N ILE A 9 -4.94 -9.83 -0.26
CA ILE A 9 -4.79 -8.90 -1.39
C ILE A 9 -5.88 -9.15 -2.45
N THR A 10 -6.21 -10.42 -2.74
CA THR A 10 -7.18 -10.76 -3.80
C THR A 10 -8.62 -10.84 -3.30
N SER A 11 -8.86 -10.80 -1.99
CA SER A 11 -10.19 -10.72 -1.38
C SER A 11 -10.50 -9.30 -0.90
N SER A 12 -11.70 -9.09 -0.36
CA SER A 12 -12.13 -7.82 0.24
C SER A 12 -12.71 -8.04 1.65
N PRO A 13 -11.87 -8.39 2.63
CA PRO A 13 -12.33 -8.64 4.00
C PRO A 13 -12.76 -7.32 4.67
N PRO A 14 -13.62 -7.39 5.70
CA PRO A 14 -13.97 -6.21 6.49
C PRO A 14 -12.72 -5.56 7.09
N ALA A 15 -12.56 -4.26 6.86
CA ALA A 15 -11.48 -3.45 7.39
C ALA A 15 -11.98 -2.02 7.58
N TYR A 16 -11.50 -1.30 8.61
CA TYR A 16 -11.90 0.09 8.81
C TYR A 16 -11.54 1.01 7.63
N CYS A 17 -10.44 0.72 6.94
CA CYS A 17 -10.04 1.47 5.74
C CYS A 17 -10.78 1.06 4.46
N HIS A 18 -11.63 0.01 4.52
CA HIS A 18 -12.50 -0.37 3.42
C HIS A 18 -13.80 0.43 3.52
N THR A 19 -13.78 1.65 2.98
CA THR A 19 -14.95 2.53 2.90
C THR A 19 -15.20 2.93 1.46
N SER A 20 -16.47 2.93 1.04
CA SER A 20 -16.93 3.39 -0.27
C SER A 20 -17.47 4.83 -0.25
N ASP A 21 -17.50 5.47 0.94
CA ASP A 21 -17.96 6.86 1.12
C ASP A 21 -16.91 7.84 0.57
N ARG A 22 -17.11 8.26 -0.68
CA ARG A 22 -16.16 9.11 -1.41
C ARG A 22 -16.04 10.52 -0.86
N THR A 23 -17.16 11.13 -0.50
CA THR A 23 -17.16 12.50 0.03
C THR A 23 -16.39 12.56 1.33
N PHE A 24 -16.47 11.49 2.13
CA PHE A 24 -15.67 11.35 3.33
C PHE A 24 -14.17 11.18 3.07
N ILE A 25 -13.79 10.34 2.10
CA ILE A 25 -12.37 10.15 1.74
C ILE A 25 -11.75 11.49 1.29
N GLN A 26 -12.49 12.29 0.51
CA GLN A 26 -12.03 13.61 0.04
C GLN A 26 -11.83 14.63 1.16
N GLN A 27 -12.56 14.50 2.28
CA GLN A 27 -12.35 15.37 3.45
C GLN A 27 -11.09 15.01 4.25
N ILE A 28 -10.60 13.77 4.11
CA ILE A 28 -9.44 13.26 4.85
C ILE A 28 -8.15 13.42 4.05
N LEU A 29 -8.24 13.24 2.73
CA LEU A 29 -7.08 13.21 1.84
C LEU A 29 -6.87 14.55 1.13
N PRO A 30 -5.62 15.04 1.03
CA PRO A 30 -5.27 16.18 0.19
C PRO A 30 -5.71 15.99 -1.27
N ASP A 31 -5.92 17.06 -2.03
CA ASP A 31 -6.45 16.97 -3.40
C ASP A 31 -5.58 16.12 -4.36
N PHE A 32 -4.25 16.17 -4.22
CA PHE A 32 -3.34 15.37 -5.05
C PHE A 32 -3.50 13.85 -4.84
N ASP A 33 -4.04 13.48 -3.69
CA ASP A 33 -4.23 12.11 -3.24
C ASP A 33 -5.55 11.52 -3.75
N GLN A 34 -6.45 12.31 -4.36
CA GLN A 34 -7.81 11.92 -4.75
C GLN A 34 -7.96 11.29 -6.15
N GLU A 35 -6.89 11.24 -6.97
CA GLU A 35 -6.96 10.69 -8.34
C GLU A 35 -7.28 9.18 -8.37
N THR A 36 -7.02 8.46 -7.27
CA THR A 36 -7.28 7.02 -7.16
C THR A 36 -8.64 6.76 -6.55
N ARG A 37 -9.50 6.06 -7.28
CA ARG A 37 -10.88 5.84 -6.86
C ARG A 37 -11.05 4.71 -5.83
N ASP A 38 -10.06 3.84 -5.70
CA ASP A 38 -10.03 2.73 -4.74
C ASP A 38 -8.59 2.48 -4.26
N PHE A 39 -8.27 2.99 -3.07
CA PHE A 39 -6.98 2.77 -2.42
C PHE A 39 -6.92 1.43 -1.69
N PHE A 40 -8.09 0.84 -1.40
CA PHE A 40 -8.15 -0.42 -0.68
C PHE A 40 -7.71 -1.55 -1.61
N ARG A 41 -8.19 -1.56 -2.85
CA ARG A 41 -7.75 -2.47 -3.91
C ARG A 41 -7.43 -1.71 -5.18
N TRP A 42 -6.21 -1.91 -5.66
CA TRP A 42 -5.74 -1.27 -6.89
C TRP A 42 -5.19 -2.33 -7.85
N GLN A 43 -5.21 -2.00 -9.13
CA GLN A 43 -4.67 -2.87 -10.16
C GLN A 43 -3.91 -2.05 -11.19
N VAL A 44 -2.74 -2.52 -11.58
CA VAL A 44 -1.97 -1.96 -12.70
C VAL A 44 -1.59 -3.08 -13.66
N SER A 45 -1.58 -2.79 -14.96
CA SER A 45 -1.15 -3.75 -15.98
C SER A 45 -0.10 -3.12 -16.88
N TYR A 46 0.97 -3.87 -17.13
CA TYR A 46 2.06 -3.48 -18.00
C TYR A 46 2.17 -4.48 -19.15
N GLY A 47 2.18 -3.99 -20.39
CA GLY A 47 2.72 -4.79 -21.49
C GLY A 47 4.22 -4.99 -21.33
N GLN A 48 4.76 -6.03 -21.94
CA GLN A 48 6.15 -6.46 -21.78
C GLN A 48 7.16 -5.32 -21.99
N ASP A 49 7.06 -4.62 -23.13
CA ASP A 49 7.97 -3.52 -23.45
C ASP A 49 7.90 -2.36 -22.45
N LYS A 50 6.69 -2.07 -21.96
CA LYS A 50 6.48 -0.99 -20.99
C LYS A 50 7.10 -1.34 -19.64
N LEU A 51 6.92 -2.57 -19.16
CA LEU A 51 7.53 -3.00 -17.91
C LEU A 51 9.05 -2.98 -18.01
N ARG A 52 9.60 -3.60 -19.07
CA ARG A 52 11.03 -3.59 -19.38
C ARG A 52 11.60 -2.17 -19.33
N ALA A 53 11.04 -1.25 -20.11
CA ALA A 53 11.52 0.12 -20.16
C ALA A 53 11.52 0.81 -18.78
N ILE A 54 10.50 0.54 -17.94
CA ILE A 54 10.43 1.10 -16.58
C ILE A 54 11.55 0.53 -15.71
N VAL A 55 11.70 -0.79 -15.64
CA VAL A 55 12.68 -1.42 -14.73
C VAL A 55 14.11 -1.12 -15.16
N GLU A 56 14.39 -1.11 -16.47
CA GLU A 56 15.70 -0.78 -17.02
C GLU A 56 16.07 0.68 -16.71
N GLN A 57 15.13 1.62 -16.93
CA GLN A 57 15.35 3.03 -16.60
C GLN A 57 15.58 3.24 -15.09
N LYS A 58 14.80 2.57 -14.24
CA LYS A 58 14.83 2.78 -12.79
C LYS A 58 16.02 2.14 -12.11
N LEU A 59 16.49 1.00 -12.63
CA LEU A 59 17.56 0.22 -12.02
C LEU A 59 18.89 0.37 -12.76
N ASN A 60 18.89 0.98 -13.95
CA ASN A 60 20.06 1.14 -14.81
C ASN A 60 20.75 -0.21 -15.12
N ILE A 61 19.93 -1.21 -15.46
CA ILE A 61 20.34 -2.58 -15.79
C ILE A 61 19.59 -2.97 -17.06
N GLU A 62 20.26 -3.63 -18.01
CA GLU A 62 19.61 -4.22 -19.18
C GLU A 62 19.11 -5.62 -18.84
N PHE A 63 17.79 -5.84 -18.92
CA PHE A 63 17.18 -7.11 -18.54
C PHE A 63 16.89 -8.01 -19.76
N GLY A 64 16.77 -7.44 -20.96
CA GLY A 64 16.12 -8.13 -22.06
C GLY A 64 14.62 -8.30 -21.77
N SER A 65 14.01 -9.39 -22.24
CA SER A 65 12.61 -9.67 -21.89
C SER A 65 12.47 -9.96 -20.40
N ILE A 66 11.49 -9.35 -19.73
CA ILE A 66 11.15 -9.67 -18.34
C ILE A 66 10.41 -11.01 -18.33
N LEU A 67 10.98 -11.98 -17.61
CA LEU A 67 10.44 -13.33 -17.49
C LEU A 67 9.57 -13.48 -16.24
N GLY A 68 9.90 -12.74 -15.17
CA GLY A 68 9.23 -12.92 -13.89
C GLY A 68 9.42 -11.76 -12.92
N LEU A 69 8.42 -11.58 -12.06
CA LEU A 69 8.47 -10.74 -10.87
C LEU A 69 8.05 -11.61 -9.69
N GLU A 70 9.01 -12.01 -8.86
CA GLU A 70 8.80 -13.00 -7.81
C GLU A 70 8.99 -12.37 -6.43
N PRO A 71 7.93 -12.30 -5.61
CA PRO A 71 8.06 -11.93 -4.20
C PRO A 71 8.91 -12.98 -3.46
N LEU A 72 10.08 -12.59 -2.98
CA LEU A 72 10.94 -13.47 -2.19
C LEU A 72 10.63 -13.39 -0.70
N GLU A 73 10.28 -12.20 -0.22
CA GLU A 73 10.03 -11.95 1.20
C GLU A 73 8.97 -10.87 1.38
N ARG A 74 8.08 -11.09 2.35
CA ARG A 74 7.07 -10.12 2.80
C ARG A 74 7.24 -9.81 4.28
N GLY A 75 7.07 -8.55 4.63
CA GLY A 75 6.97 -8.13 6.02
C GLY A 75 5.63 -8.53 6.66
N VAL A 76 5.50 -8.29 7.96
CA VAL A 76 4.30 -8.62 8.76
C VAL A 76 3.01 -7.98 8.24
N SER A 77 3.11 -6.86 7.50
CA SER A 77 1.97 -6.17 6.89
C SER A 77 1.59 -6.70 5.51
N GLY A 78 2.20 -7.81 5.04
CA GLY A 78 1.96 -8.41 3.73
C GLY A 78 2.65 -7.69 2.56
N ARG A 79 3.34 -6.58 2.83
CA ARG A 79 4.14 -5.82 1.87
C ARG A 79 5.42 -6.57 1.50
N ILE A 80 5.71 -6.63 0.21
CA ILE A 80 6.97 -7.22 -0.28
C ILE A 80 8.13 -6.34 0.20
N VAL A 81 9.12 -6.98 0.82
CA VAL A 81 10.36 -6.34 1.27
C VAL A 81 11.57 -6.79 0.44
N ARG A 82 11.45 -7.89 -0.30
CA ARG A 82 12.39 -8.36 -1.32
C ARG A 82 11.64 -8.89 -2.54
N LEU A 83 11.86 -8.27 -3.69
CA LEU A 83 11.30 -8.69 -4.98
C LEU A 83 12.44 -9.10 -5.91
N HIS A 84 12.32 -10.28 -6.52
CA HIS A 84 13.22 -10.72 -7.58
C HIS A 84 12.64 -10.36 -8.94
N ILE A 85 13.38 -9.57 -9.70
CA ILE A 85 13.06 -9.22 -11.09
C ILE A 85 13.95 -10.08 -11.97
N ILE A 86 13.33 -10.90 -12.82
CA ILE A 86 14.01 -11.87 -13.67
C ILE A 86 13.86 -11.42 -15.11
N GLY A 87 14.98 -11.17 -15.78
CA GLY A 87 15.06 -10.95 -17.22
C GLY A 87 15.88 -12.04 -17.91
N GLU A 88 15.88 -12.03 -19.24
CA GLU A 88 16.70 -12.92 -20.07
C GLU A 88 18.20 -12.72 -19.89
N LYS A 89 18.63 -11.46 -19.72
CA LYS A 89 20.06 -11.10 -19.65
C LYS A 89 20.57 -10.95 -18.22
N ALA A 90 19.70 -10.56 -17.30
CA ALA A 90 20.06 -10.24 -15.92
C ALA A 90 18.88 -10.52 -14.99
N SER A 91 19.20 -10.72 -13.71
CA SER A 91 18.20 -10.72 -12.65
C SER A 91 18.71 -9.92 -11.45
N VAL A 92 17.79 -9.32 -10.69
CA VAL A 92 18.15 -8.53 -9.51
C VAL A 92 17.12 -8.68 -8.42
N VAL A 93 17.57 -8.63 -7.17
CA VAL A 93 16.69 -8.56 -6.02
C VAL A 93 16.61 -7.10 -5.54
N VAL A 94 15.44 -6.50 -5.68
CA VAL A 94 15.14 -5.18 -5.14
C VAL A 94 14.62 -5.36 -3.72
N GLY A 95 15.37 -4.84 -2.75
CA GLY A 95 14.98 -4.81 -1.34
C GLY A 95 14.32 -3.48 -0.95
N LYS A 96 13.70 -3.44 0.23
CA LYS A 96 12.97 -2.29 0.81
C LYS A 96 11.67 -1.96 0.07
N GLU A 97 10.63 -1.66 0.84
CA GLU A 97 9.29 -1.41 0.30
C GLU A 97 9.23 -0.27 -0.72
N LEU A 98 9.87 0.85 -0.42
CA LEU A 98 9.84 2.05 -1.26
C LEU A 98 10.55 1.84 -2.59
N GLU A 99 11.69 1.14 -2.58
CA GLU A 99 12.47 0.92 -3.80
C GLU A 99 11.75 -0.05 -4.74
N ILE A 100 11.05 -1.06 -4.21
CA ILE A 100 10.17 -1.92 -5.02
C ILE A 100 9.09 -1.10 -5.73
N ARG A 101 8.47 -0.15 -5.01
CA ARG A 101 7.43 0.72 -5.58
C ARG A 101 7.96 1.64 -6.67
N ARG A 102 9.20 2.12 -6.51
CA ARG A 102 9.92 2.96 -7.49
C ARG A 102 10.38 2.19 -8.71
N ALA A 103 10.86 0.96 -8.51
CA ALA A 103 11.40 0.12 -9.57
C ALA A 103 10.34 -0.26 -10.62
N LEU A 104 9.08 -0.41 -10.18
CA LEU A 104 7.98 -0.88 -11.04
C LEU A 104 7.06 0.24 -11.57
N SER A 105 7.33 1.51 -11.27
CA SER A 105 6.50 2.63 -11.74
C SER A 105 7.34 3.85 -12.06
N ARG A 106 6.93 4.66 -13.04
CA ARG A 106 7.61 5.94 -13.34
C ARG A 106 7.58 6.90 -12.15
N THR A 107 6.47 6.90 -11.42
CA THR A 107 6.34 7.56 -10.13
C THR A 107 6.65 6.55 -9.03
N HIS A 108 5.63 5.94 -8.45
CA HIS A 108 5.69 4.93 -7.39
C HIS A 108 4.38 4.12 -7.44
N LEU A 109 4.42 2.82 -7.15
CA LEU A 109 3.18 2.07 -6.86
C LEU A 109 2.51 2.57 -5.57
N TYR A 110 1.22 2.31 -5.37
CA TYR A 110 0.52 2.67 -4.13
C TYR A 110 1.11 1.97 -2.90
N SER A 111 1.45 0.69 -3.03
CA SER A 111 2.11 -0.09 -1.99
C SER A 111 2.97 -1.18 -2.63
N SER A 112 3.81 -1.86 -1.85
CA SER A 112 4.40 -3.15 -2.28
C SER A 112 3.55 -4.36 -1.89
N ALA A 113 2.32 -4.17 -1.38
CA ALA A 113 1.41 -5.26 -1.06
C ALA A 113 0.63 -5.65 -2.32
N PHE A 114 1.28 -6.36 -3.23
CA PHE A 114 0.66 -6.86 -4.45
C PHE A 114 1.00 -8.32 -4.74
N VAL A 115 0.21 -8.92 -5.63
CA VAL A 115 0.47 -10.20 -6.29
C VAL A 115 0.64 -9.98 -7.79
N VAL A 116 1.42 -10.84 -8.42
CA VAL A 116 1.74 -10.78 -9.85
C VAL A 116 0.95 -11.86 -10.58
N ARG A 117 0.30 -11.49 -11.67
CA ARG A 117 -0.29 -12.42 -12.64
C ARG A 117 0.29 -12.12 -14.02
N THR A 118 0.73 -13.15 -14.71
CA THR A 118 1.26 -13.05 -16.07
C THR A 118 0.23 -13.55 -17.08
N GLU A 119 0.16 -12.89 -18.24
CA GLU A 119 -0.69 -13.29 -19.37
C GLU A 119 0.19 -13.47 -20.61
N GLY A 120 -0.15 -14.44 -21.45
CA GLY A 120 0.58 -14.78 -22.68
C GLY A 120 0.58 -16.30 -22.93
N ARG A 121 0.94 -16.71 -24.15
CA ARG A 121 1.02 -18.14 -24.52
C ARG A 121 2.45 -18.69 -24.60
N GLY A 122 3.44 -17.82 -24.54
CA GLY A 122 4.86 -18.17 -24.64
C GLY A 122 5.57 -18.24 -23.29
N THR A 123 6.88 -18.53 -23.34
CA THR A 123 7.79 -18.50 -22.19
C THR A 123 8.05 -17.08 -21.68
N VAL A 124 7.94 -16.09 -22.57
CA VAL A 124 8.02 -14.67 -22.25
C VAL A 124 6.59 -14.13 -22.06
N PRO A 125 6.23 -13.59 -20.88
CA PRO A 125 4.93 -12.99 -20.68
C PRO A 125 4.70 -11.77 -21.58
N GLU A 126 3.50 -11.66 -22.14
CA GLU A 126 3.08 -10.50 -22.94
C GLU A 126 2.62 -9.35 -22.04
N ARG A 127 2.05 -9.68 -20.88
CA ARG A 127 1.54 -8.72 -19.91
C ARG A 127 1.73 -9.18 -18.47
N PHE A 128 2.04 -8.22 -17.61
CA PHE A 128 2.10 -8.37 -16.16
C PHE A 128 0.97 -7.56 -15.52
N ARG A 129 0.11 -8.23 -14.75
CA ARG A 129 -0.96 -7.61 -13.97
C ARG A 129 -0.57 -7.66 -12.49
N LEU A 130 -0.39 -6.48 -11.90
CA LEU A 130 -0.18 -6.31 -10.47
C LEU A 130 -1.53 -6.04 -9.82
N MET A 131 -1.97 -6.94 -8.96
CA MET A 131 -3.14 -6.74 -8.11
C MET A 131 -2.65 -6.40 -6.72
N GLY A 132 -2.95 -5.20 -6.23
CA GLY A 132 -2.43 -4.71 -4.96
C GLY A 132 -3.48 -4.20 -4.02
N ALA A 133 -3.03 -4.00 -2.78
CA ALA A 133 -3.88 -3.61 -1.67
C ALA A 133 -3.26 -2.51 -0.83
N GLY A 134 -4.11 -1.59 -0.38
CA GLY A 134 -3.72 -0.47 0.46
C GLY A 134 -2.77 0.52 -0.21
N TRP A 135 -2.48 1.57 0.54
CA TRP A 135 -1.64 2.68 0.09
C TRP A 135 -0.70 3.14 1.20
N GLY A 136 0.54 3.46 0.80
CA GLY A 136 1.62 3.84 1.72
C GLY A 136 2.36 2.63 2.29
N HIS A 137 3.32 2.92 3.16
CA HIS A 137 4.26 1.95 3.72
C HIS A 137 3.65 0.98 4.76
N GLY A 138 2.46 1.31 5.28
CA GLY A 138 1.66 0.51 6.22
C GLY A 138 2.37 0.08 7.49
N VAL A 139 2.97 1.06 8.14
CA VAL A 139 3.45 0.98 9.52
C VAL A 139 2.68 2.02 10.33
N GLY A 140 2.27 1.66 11.55
CA GLY A 140 1.55 2.56 12.45
C GLY A 140 0.07 2.71 12.09
N LEU A 141 -0.38 3.96 11.98
CA LEU A 141 -1.79 4.32 11.88
C LEU A 141 -2.25 4.50 10.43
N CYS A 142 -3.33 3.81 10.05
CA CYS A 142 -4.02 4.05 8.78
C CYS A 142 -4.95 5.26 8.94
N GLN A 143 -4.67 6.37 8.25
CA GLN A 143 -5.43 7.62 8.36
C GLN A 143 -6.92 7.43 8.03
N ILE A 144 -7.22 6.78 6.91
CA ILE A 144 -8.61 6.47 6.50
C ILE A 144 -9.27 5.59 7.56
N GLY A 145 -8.60 4.54 8.03
CA GLY A 145 -9.15 3.63 9.03
C GLY A 145 -9.41 4.33 10.37
N ALA A 146 -8.50 5.20 10.82
CA ALA A 146 -8.68 6.02 12.02
C ALA A 146 -9.87 6.98 11.88
N ALA A 147 -10.03 7.63 10.74
CA ALA A 147 -11.16 8.51 10.48
C ALA A 147 -12.50 7.75 10.46
N VAL A 148 -12.56 6.58 9.82
CA VAL A 148 -13.74 5.70 9.85
C VAL A 148 -14.06 5.27 11.28
N MET A 149 -13.04 4.86 12.06
CA MET A 149 -13.24 4.53 13.48
C MET A 149 -13.80 5.73 14.28
N ALA A 150 -13.30 6.94 14.03
CA ALA A 150 -13.81 8.16 14.67
C ALA A 150 -15.28 8.43 14.31
N ARG A 151 -15.67 8.28 13.03
CA ARG A 151 -17.08 8.38 12.60
C ARG A 151 -17.98 7.33 13.22
N GLN A 152 -17.44 6.16 13.55
CA GLN A 152 -18.14 5.11 14.30
C GLN A 152 -18.13 5.34 15.83
N GLY A 153 -17.73 6.54 16.28
CA GLY A 153 -17.76 6.93 17.70
C GLY A 153 -16.60 6.38 18.54
N LYS A 154 -15.55 5.83 17.92
CA LYS A 154 -14.36 5.40 18.68
C LYS A 154 -13.58 6.62 19.14
N SER A 155 -13.21 6.65 20.43
CA SER A 155 -12.34 7.68 20.98
C SER A 155 -10.92 7.59 20.40
N TYR A 156 -10.17 8.68 20.43
CA TYR A 156 -8.77 8.69 20.01
C TYR A 156 -7.94 7.62 20.75
N ARG A 157 -8.26 7.36 22.04
CA ARG A 157 -7.62 6.29 22.84
C ARG A 157 -7.85 4.91 22.23
N ALA A 158 -9.10 4.61 21.84
CA ALA A 158 -9.44 3.34 21.21
C ALA A 158 -8.81 3.19 19.82
N ILE A 159 -8.73 4.28 19.05
CA ILE A 159 -8.05 4.31 17.75
C ILE A 159 -6.56 4.03 17.91
N LEU A 160 -5.88 4.73 18.82
CA LEU A 160 -4.45 4.52 19.05
C LEU A 160 -4.16 3.12 19.60
N ALA A 161 -4.97 2.60 20.52
CA ALA A 161 -4.82 1.24 21.02
C ALA A 161 -5.00 0.16 19.94
N HIS A 162 -5.80 0.44 18.89
CA HIS A 162 -5.96 -0.46 17.75
C HIS A 162 -4.68 -0.57 16.91
N TYR A 163 -4.02 0.56 16.61
CA TYR A 163 -2.83 0.60 15.76
C TYR A 163 -1.51 0.39 16.50
N TYR A 164 -1.43 0.83 17.76
CA TYR A 164 -0.23 0.80 18.59
C TYR A 164 -0.47 -0.08 19.81
N ARG A 165 -0.64 -1.38 19.58
CA ARG A 165 -0.89 -2.35 20.66
C ARG A 165 0.25 -2.36 21.67
N GLY A 166 -0.09 -2.36 22.95
CA GLY A 166 0.88 -2.31 24.05
C GLY A 166 1.49 -0.93 24.31
N SER A 167 1.05 0.12 23.60
CA SER A 167 1.44 1.49 23.93
C SER A 167 0.60 2.05 25.08
N SER A 168 1.17 3.02 25.80
CA SER A 168 0.48 3.83 26.82
C SER A 168 0.52 5.31 26.45
N LEU A 169 -0.59 6.00 26.68
CA LEU A 169 -0.65 7.46 26.53
C LEU A 169 -0.15 8.14 27.79
N GLN A 170 0.86 9.00 27.65
CA GLN A 170 1.43 9.79 28.74
C GLN A 170 1.27 11.28 28.43
N ALA A 171 0.78 12.05 29.40
CA ALA A 171 0.84 13.50 29.34
C ALA A 171 2.27 13.95 29.68
N LEU A 172 2.95 14.59 28.73
CA LEU A 172 4.30 15.13 28.95
C LEU A 172 4.28 16.45 29.72
N TYR A 173 3.14 17.15 29.67
CA TYR A 173 2.90 18.39 30.40
C TYR A 173 1.56 18.28 31.10
N ALA A 174 1.53 18.61 32.39
CA ALA A 174 0.28 18.82 33.10
C ALA A 174 -0.28 20.16 32.63
N GLY A 175 -1.25 20.14 31.70
CA GLY A 175 -2.06 21.33 31.44
C GLY A 175 -2.75 21.73 32.75
N SER A 176 -2.47 22.93 33.26
CA SER A 176 -3.26 23.55 34.31
C SER A 176 -4.73 23.43 33.94
N GLN A 177 -5.49 22.73 34.78
CA GLN A 177 -6.90 22.38 34.56
C GLN A 177 -7.75 23.64 34.40
N HIS A 178 -8.04 24.06 33.17
CA HIS A 178 -9.22 24.86 32.83
C HIS A 178 -9.46 24.81 31.32
N LEU A 179 -10.14 23.77 30.83
CA LEU A 179 -10.98 23.89 29.65
C LEU A 179 -12.25 23.07 29.89
N HIS A 180 -13.34 23.79 30.09
CA HIS A 180 -14.70 23.28 30.08
C HIS A 180 -15.06 22.77 28.67
N ASP A 181 -15.82 21.67 28.64
CA ASP A 181 -16.79 21.29 27.60
C ASP A 181 -16.52 21.81 26.17
N GLU A 182 -15.74 21.09 25.37
CA GLU A 182 -15.62 21.34 23.93
C GLU A 182 -16.32 20.26 23.12
N ARG A 183 -17.63 20.45 22.97
CA ARG A 183 -18.33 20.06 21.75
C ARG A 183 -17.62 20.72 20.57
N CYS A 184 -17.15 19.93 19.61
CA CYS A 184 -16.77 20.46 18.29
C CYS A 184 -18.02 21.10 17.67
N VAL A 185 -18.11 22.43 17.72
CA VAL A 185 -19.05 23.20 16.91
C VAL A 185 -18.24 23.82 15.78
N SER A 186 -18.51 23.37 14.55
CA SER A 186 -17.94 23.93 13.33
C SER A 186 -18.57 25.29 13.00
N PRO A 187 -17.83 26.23 12.39
CA PRO A 187 -18.39 27.46 11.82
C PRO A 187 -19.25 27.21 10.57
#